data_AF-F6HY72-F1
#
_entry.id   AF-F6HY72-F1
#
_cell.length_a   1.000
_cell.length_b   1.000
_cell.length_c   1.000
_cell.angle_alpha   90.00
_cell.angle_beta   90.00
_cell.angle_gamma   90.00
#
_symmetry.space_group_name_H-M   'P 1'
#
loop_
_entity.id
_entity.type
_entity.pdbx_description
1 polymer ?
#
loop_
_entity_poly.entity_id
_entity_poly.type
_entity_poly.pdbx_seq_one_letter_code
_entity_poly.pdbx_strand_id
1 'polypeptide(L)'
;MGIHCFWALFLALALAFAIIGKAQDTTLVPSIVTFGDSAVDVGNNEYLPTIFKSNYPPYGRDFINHQPTGRFCNGKLATDITADIFGFKTYPPAYLITKASGGTF
;
A
#
# COMPACT_ATOMS: atom_id res chain seq x y z
N MET A 1 -15.41 37.87 -33.56
CA MET A 1 -14.85 38.08 -32.21
C MET A 1 -15.38 37.11 -31.15
N GLY A 2 -16.65 36.67 -31.19
CA GLY A 2 -17.24 35.84 -30.13
C GLY A 2 -16.70 34.41 -30.00
N ILE A 3 -16.47 33.70 -31.11
CA ILE A 3 -16.11 32.27 -31.06
C ILE A 3 -14.78 32.01 -30.35
N HIS A 4 -13.75 32.84 -30.59
CA HIS A 4 -12.43 32.68 -29.98
C HIS A 4 -12.43 32.97 -28.47
N CYS A 5 -13.32 33.85 -27.98
CA CYS A 5 -13.53 34.06 -26.55
C CYS A 5 -14.14 32.84 -25.86
N PHE A 6 -15.08 32.13 -26.54
CA PHE A 6 -15.65 30.90 -25.99
C PHE A 6 -14.61 29.79 -25.85
N TRP A 7 -13.74 29.60 -26.86
CA TRP A 7 -12.65 28.62 -26.78
C TRP A 7 -11.61 28.96 -25.72
N ALA A 8 -11.25 30.24 -25.58
CA ALA A 8 -10.33 30.69 -24.54
C ALA A 8 -10.90 30.47 -23.14
N LEU A 9 -12.19 30.76 -22.93
CA LEU A 9 -12.88 30.53 -21.65
C LEU A 9 -12.96 29.04 -21.31
N PHE A 10 -13.26 28.19 -22.30
CA PHE A 10 -13.29 26.74 -22.13
C PHE A 10 -11.90 26.19 -21.75
N LEU A 11 -10.83 26.62 -22.42
CA LEU A 11 -9.46 26.25 -22.09
C LEU A 11 -9.06 26.71 -20.69
N ALA A 12 -9.42 27.94 -20.31
CA ALA A 12 -9.15 28.45 -18.96
C ALA A 12 -9.88 27.65 -17.88
N LEU A 13 -11.14 27.28 -18.13
CA LEU A 13 -11.94 26.49 -17.19
C LEU A 13 -11.42 25.04 -17.08
N ALA A 14 -11.05 24.42 -18.19
CA ALA A 14 -10.44 23.09 -18.22
C ALA A 14 -9.09 23.07 -17.48
N LEU A 15 -8.27 24.11 -17.66
CA LEU A 15 -7.01 24.26 -16.95
C LEU A 15 -7.23 24.46 -15.45
N ALA A 16 -8.18 25.30 -15.05
CA ALA A 16 -8.55 25.49 -13.65
C ALA A 16 -9.00 24.16 -13.00
N PHE A 17 -9.81 23.36 -13.69
CA PHE A 17 -10.25 22.05 -13.21
C PHE A 17 -9.10 21.05 -13.06
N ALA A 18 -8.12 21.08 -13.98
CA ALA A 18 -6.93 20.24 -13.91
C ALA A 18 -6.01 20.60 -12.71
N ILE A 19 -5.99 21.88 -12.31
CA ILE A 19 -5.18 22.35 -11.17
C ILE A 19 -5.87 22.03 -9.83
N ILE A 20 -7.21 22.15 -9.77
CA ILE A 20 -8.00 21.89 -8.55
C ILE A 20 -8.08 20.38 -8.23
N GLY A 21 -7.94 19.51 -9.24
CA GLY A 21 -8.11 18.07 -9.10
C GLY A 21 -6.93 17.28 -8.49
N LYS A 22 -5.85 17.91 -8.03
CA LYS A 22 -4.76 17.15 -7.38
C LYS A 22 -5.12 16.90 -5.92
N ALA A 23 -5.83 15.81 -5.66
CA ALA A 23 -5.99 15.27 -4.32
C ALA A 23 -4.60 15.03 -3.72
N GLN A 24 -4.32 15.67 -2.58
CA GLN A 24 -3.07 15.52 -1.87
C GLN A 24 -3.09 14.17 -1.14
N ASP A 25 -2.46 13.14 -1.72
CA ASP A 25 -2.11 11.92 -1.00
C ASP A 25 -1.18 12.28 0.15
N THR A 26 -1.75 12.46 1.32
CA THR A 26 -0.99 12.80 2.52
C THR A 26 -0.96 11.57 3.40
N THR A 27 0.11 10.79 3.27
CA THR A 27 0.53 9.91 4.36
C THR A 27 0.76 10.77 5.60
N LEU A 28 0.13 10.41 6.72
CA LEU A 28 0.17 11.19 7.95
C LEU A 28 1.53 11.12 8.67
N VAL A 29 2.27 10.05 8.41
CA VAL A 29 3.62 9.81 8.95
C VAL A 29 4.56 9.37 7.83
N PRO A 30 5.87 9.67 7.92
CA PRO A 30 6.82 9.31 6.87
C PRO A 30 7.06 7.79 6.77
N SER A 31 6.93 7.07 7.88
CA SER A 31 7.12 5.61 7.92
C SER A 31 6.47 4.98 9.14
N ILE A 32 6.21 3.67 9.05
CA ILE A 32 5.79 2.81 10.15
C ILE A 32 6.86 1.72 10.28
N VAL A 33 7.38 1.54 11.50
CA VAL A 33 8.30 0.45 11.82
C VAL A 33 7.64 -0.40 12.90
N THR A 34 7.45 -1.67 12.60
CA THR A 34 6.71 -2.59 13.47
C THR A 34 7.63 -3.66 14.03
N PHE A 35 7.52 -3.90 15.32
CA PHE A 35 8.24 -4.95 16.05
C PHE A 35 7.23 -5.84 16.75
N GLY A 36 7.46 -7.14 16.76
CA GLY A 36 6.59 -8.09 17.43
C GLY A 36 6.86 -9.53 17.00
N ASP A 37 5.80 -10.34 17.05
CA ASP A 37 5.80 -11.77 16.74
C ASP A 37 5.02 -12.08 15.46
N SER A 38 4.48 -13.30 15.35
CA SER A 38 3.67 -13.74 14.22
C SER A 38 2.45 -12.86 13.93
N ALA A 39 1.89 -12.18 14.94
CA ALA A 39 0.70 -11.34 14.79
C ALA A 39 0.96 -10.07 13.96
N VAL A 40 2.22 -9.70 13.77
CA VAL A 40 2.64 -8.55 12.96
C VAL A 40 3.62 -8.94 11.85
N ASP A 41 3.90 -10.23 11.68
CA ASP A 41 4.85 -10.73 10.69
C ASP A 41 4.25 -10.68 9.28
N VAL A 42 4.87 -9.88 8.42
CA VAL A 42 4.50 -9.66 7.02
C VAL A 42 5.14 -10.65 6.04
N GLY A 43 5.82 -11.67 6.56
CA GLY A 43 6.49 -12.72 5.76
C GLY A 43 7.98 -12.85 6.01
N ASN A 44 8.52 -12.28 7.09
CA ASN A 44 9.93 -12.41 7.46
C ASN A 44 10.30 -13.86 7.73
N ASN A 45 9.41 -14.61 8.39
CA ASN A 45 9.66 -16.01 8.70
C ASN A 45 9.89 -16.87 7.45
N GLU A 46 9.43 -16.44 6.26
CA GLU A 46 9.69 -17.16 5.00
C GLU A 46 11.18 -17.27 4.68
N TYR A 47 11.99 -16.32 5.14
CA TYR A 47 13.42 -16.22 4.86
C TYR A 47 14.31 -16.78 5.98
N LEU A 48 13.72 -17.25 7.10
CA LEU A 48 14.44 -17.83 8.22
C LEU A 48 14.42 -19.37 8.21
N PRO A 49 15.44 -20.06 8.75
CA PRO A 49 15.46 -21.51 8.90
C PRO A 49 14.56 -21.95 10.07
N THR A 50 13.24 -21.82 9.89
CA THR A 50 12.21 -22.16 10.88
C THR A 50 11.13 -23.04 10.25
N ILE A 51 10.47 -23.87 11.07
CA ILE A 51 9.28 -24.62 10.65
C ILE A 51 8.00 -23.77 10.72
N PHE A 52 8.03 -22.64 11.42
CA PHE A 52 6.89 -21.74 11.55
C PHE A 52 6.78 -20.85 10.31
N LYS A 53 6.11 -21.37 9.28
CA LYS A 53 5.86 -20.71 8.00
C LYS A 53 4.37 -20.43 7.82
N SER A 54 4.07 -19.54 6.87
CA SER A 54 2.72 -19.08 6.55
C SER A 54 2.55 -18.88 5.03
N ASN A 55 3.38 -19.58 4.26
CA ASN A 55 3.37 -19.66 2.80
C ASN A 55 2.46 -20.79 2.26
N TYR A 56 1.49 -21.25 3.06
CA TYR A 56 0.56 -22.32 2.72
C TYR A 56 -0.88 -22.01 3.19
N PRO A 57 -1.91 -22.68 2.64
CA PRO A 57 -3.30 -22.48 3.09
C PRO A 57 -3.50 -22.85 4.57
N PRO A 58 -4.36 -22.15 5.32
CA PRO A 58 -5.40 -21.21 4.87
C PRO A 58 -4.92 -19.74 4.77
N TYR A 59 -3.65 -19.46 5.06
CA TYR A 59 -3.13 -18.10 5.10
C TYR A 59 -3.30 -17.39 3.76
N GLY A 60 -3.68 -16.11 3.80
CA GLY A 60 -3.94 -15.31 2.60
C GLY A 60 -5.27 -15.59 1.88
N ARG A 61 -6.14 -16.48 2.38
CA ARG A 61 -7.43 -16.81 1.75
C ARG A 61 -8.34 -15.60 1.52
N ASP A 62 -8.32 -14.61 2.40
CA ASP A 62 -9.21 -13.44 2.34
C ASP A 62 -8.55 -12.24 1.62
N PHE A 63 -7.32 -12.39 1.10
CA PHE A 63 -6.71 -11.42 0.19
C PHE A 63 -7.31 -11.52 -1.22
N ILE A 64 -7.19 -10.43 -1.98
CA ILE A 64 -7.72 -10.30 -3.36
C ILE A 64 -7.24 -11.43 -4.29
N ASN A 65 -6.00 -11.89 -4.11
CA ASN A 65 -5.43 -12.96 -4.93
C ASN A 65 -5.71 -14.37 -4.40
N HIS A 66 -6.27 -14.50 -3.18
CA HIS A 66 -6.51 -15.77 -2.49
C HIS A 66 -5.26 -16.67 -2.40
N GLN A 67 -4.06 -16.07 -2.35
CA GLN A 67 -2.78 -16.79 -2.28
C GLN A 67 -2.15 -16.63 -0.90
N PRO A 68 -1.37 -17.64 -0.44
CA PRO A 68 -0.55 -17.49 0.75
C PRO A 68 0.40 -16.30 0.64
N THR A 69 0.40 -15.45 1.67
CA THR A 69 1.14 -14.17 1.68
C THR A 69 2.36 -14.18 2.58
N GLY A 70 2.59 -15.26 3.34
CA GLY A 70 3.58 -15.26 4.42
C GLY A 70 3.13 -14.53 5.69
N ARG A 71 1.88 -14.04 5.75
CA ARG A 71 1.28 -13.51 6.97
C ARG A 71 0.56 -14.62 7.72
N PHE A 72 0.65 -14.64 9.05
CA PHE A 72 -0.06 -15.61 9.90
C PHE A 72 -1.57 -15.29 10.06
N CYS A 73 -2.22 -14.90 8.96
CA CYS A 73 -3.64 -14.57 8.92
C CYS A 73 -4.22 -14.79 7.51
N ASN A 74 -5.54 -14.84 7.40
CA ASN A 74 -6.21 -15.02 6.11
C ASN A 74 -6.27 -13.71 5.30
N GLY A 75 -6.32 -12.56 5.96
CA GLY A 75 -6.46 -11.24 5.35
C GLY A 75 -5.42 -10.25 5.87
N LYS A 76 -5.80 -8.97 6.01
CA LYS A 76 -4.91 -7.91 6.50
C LYS A 76 -4.49 -8.15 7.96
N LEU A 77 -3.24 -7.81 8.28
CA LEU A 77 -2.79 -7.67 9.67
C LEU A 77 -3.36 -6.40 10.31
N ALA A 78 -3.34 -6.31 11.64
CA ALA A 78 -3.68 -5.08 12.35
C ALA A 78 -2.77 -3.90 11.92
N THR A 79 -1.52 -4.20 11.58
CA THR A 79 -0.53 -3.24 11.07
C THR A 79 -0.87 -2.77 9.66
N ASP A 80 -1.40 -3.63 8.80
CA ASP A 80 -1.87 -3.28 7.45
C ASP A 80 -3.06 -2.31 7.55
N ILE A 81 -4.02 -2.57 8.45
CA ILE A 81 -5.17 -1.66 8.70
C ILE A 81 -4.69 -0.32 9.25
N THR A 82 -3.71 -0.34 10.14
CA THR A 82 -3.11 0.88 10.71
C THR A 82 -2.42 1.71 9.61
N ALA A 83 -1.71 1.05 8.68
CA ALA A 83 -1.09 1.71 7.53
C ALA A 83 -2.13 2.34 6.59
N ASP A 84 -3.26 1.67 6.33
CA ASP A 84 -4.38 2.23 5.56
C ASP A 84 -4.91 3.51 6.21
N ILE A 85 -5.09 3.51 7.54
CA ILE A 85 -5.58 4.69 8.31
C ILE A 85 -4.59 5.85 8.20
N PHE A 86 -3.28 5.57 8.18
CA PHE A 86 -2.24 6.57 8.00
C PHE A 86 -2.04 7.02 6.55
N GLY A 87 -2.83 6.51 5.60
CA GLY A 87 -2.81 6.92 4.19
C GLY A 87 -1.75 6.21 3.34
N PHE A 88 -1.17 5.11 3.82
CA PHE A 88 -0.27 4.29 2.99
C PHE A 88 -1.08 3.50 1.96
N LYS A 89 -0.59 3.47 0.72
CA LYS A 89 -1.24 2.75 -0.39
C LYS A 89 -0.77 1.31 -0.55
N THR A 90 0.36 0.99 0.07
CA THR A 90 1.09 -0.25 -0.13
C THR A 90 1.44 -0.82 1.22
N TYR A 91 1.32 -2.15 1.35
CA TYR A 91 1.72 -2.83 2.57
C TYR A 91 3.26 -2.95 2.64
N PRO A 92 3.83 -2.96 3.85
CA PRO A 92 5.27 -3.16 4.00
C PRO A 92 5.69 -4.53 3.44
N PRO A 93 6.81 -4.59 2.71
CA PRO A 93 7.41 -5.87 2.34
C PRO A 93 8.01 -6.56 3.57
N ALA A 94 8.25 -7.86 3.48
CA ALA A 94 9.09 -8.56 4.46
C ALA A 94 10.47 -7.89 4.50
N TYR A 95 10.97 -7.57 5.69
CA TYR A 95 12.28 -6.98 5.91
C TYR A 95 13.41 -7.89 5.38
N LEU A 96 13.26 -9.21 5.57
CA LEU A 96 14.26 -10.20 5.16
C LEU A 96 14.20 -10.59 3.68
N ILE A 97 13.28 -10.02 2.88
CA ILE A 97 13.27 -10.28 1.44
C ILE A 97 14.55 -9.72 0.81
N THR A 98 15.21 -10.50 -0.04
CA THR A 98 16.43 -10.11 -0.77
C THR A 98 16.21 -8.92 -1.71
N LYS A 99 14.97 -8.44 -1.84
CA LYS A 99 14.54 -7.27 -2.62
C LYS A 99 13.98 -6.14 -1.74
N ALA A 100 14.35 -6.06 -0.46
CA ALA A 100 14.09 -4.87 0.37
C ALA A 100 15.08 -3.73 0.03
N SER A 101 15.32 -3.48 -1.26
CA SER A 101 15.96 -2.24 -1.69
C SER A 101 14.89 -1.16 -1.67
N GLY A 102 15.12 -0.07 -0.93
CA GLY A 102 14.20 1.06 -0.71
C GLY A 102 13.79 1.83 -1.97
N GLY A 103 13.15 1.15 -2.92
CA GLY A 103 12.37 1.76 -3.98
C GLY A 103 10.95 1.90 -3.48
N THR A 104 10.46 3.13 -3.46
CA THR A 104 9.06 3.51 -3.34
C THR A 104 8.15 2.53 -4.11
N PHE A 105 7.22 1.91 -3.41
CA PHE A 105 6.00 1.36 -4.00
C PHE A 105 4.97 2.49 -4.21
#